data_AF-A0A9P0BVN6-F1
#
_entry.id   AF-A0A9P0BVN6-F1
#
_cell.length_a   1.000
_cell.length_b   1.000
_cell.length_c   1.000
_cell.angle_alpha   90.00
_cell.angle_beta   90.00
_cell.angle_gamma   90.00
#
_symmetry.space_group_name_H-M   'P 1'
#
loop_
_entity.id
_entity.type
_entity.pdbx_description
1 polymer ?
#
loop_
_entity_poly.entity_id
_entity_poly.type
_entity_poly.pdbx_seq_one_letter_code
_entity_poly.pdbx_strand_id
1 'polypeptide(L)'
;MKTAPVIRLAALAAVLFVSASVAGEDPRYNRFRWDDQAALSKDDVILCIMDAVSSGDLSMISVLKCIKTFQDPNDPIPDGLNNYIHFKVQNGDSISETGTIMNADLTWGKWQQDDKDVDSVNNIEFDTKKRAQFTAIGRDMSPSGAEGSFEIYENGKPIADVDFSVPFMGVNRLKIHALDSRYLCEDAGFNVGGSLTVEIVCHKLADKKK
;
A
#
# COMPACT_ATOMS: atom_id res chain seq x y z
N MET A 1 -35.66 12.65 -10.78
CA MET A 1 -34.60 12.65 -9.74
C MET A 1 -33.27 12.32 -10.41
N LYS A 2 -32.36 13.30 -10.55
CA LYS A 2 -31.01 13.16 -11.15
C LYS A 2 -29.96 13.91 -10.31
N THR A 3 -29.97 13.72 -9.00
CA THR A 3 -29.10 14.47 -8.05
C THR A 3 -27.86 13.69 -7.60
N ALA A 4 -27.82 12.37 -7.82
CA ALA A 4 -26.68 11.53 -7.42
C ALA A 4 -25.34 11.78 -8.17
N PRO A 5 -25.30 12.08 -9.48
CA PRO A 5 -24.01 12.24 -10.17
C PRO A 5 -23.34 13.59 -9.86
N VAL A 6 -24.11 14.64 -9.58
CA VAL A 6 -23.59 15.98 -9.27
C VAL A 6 -22.86 16.01 -7.92
N ILE A 7 -23.35 15.27 -6.93
CA ILE A 7 -22.74 15.17 -5.60
C ILE A 7 -21.39 14.41 -5.65
N ARG A 8 -21.28 13.40 -6.53
CA ARG A 8 -20.02 12.67 -6.76
C ARG A 8 -18.98 13.51 -7.50
N LEU A 9 -19.42 14.36 -8.44
CA LEU A 9 -18.56 15.33 -9.13
C LEU A 9 -17.94 16.36 -8.16
N ALA A 10 -18.74 16.92 -7.25
CA ALA A 10 -18.26 17.91 -6.29
C ALA A 10 -17.25 17.32 -5.29
N ALA A 11 -17.47 16.07 -4.86
CA ALA A 11 -16.56 15.36 -3.97
C ALA A 11 -15.21 15.04 -4.63
N LEU A 12 -15.22 14.58 -5.89
CA LEU A 12 -13.99 14.29 -6.65
C LEU A 12 -13.19 15.57 -6.95
N ALA A 13 -13.88 16.65 -7.34
CA ALA A 13 -13.24 17.95 -7.56
C ALA A 13 -12.64 18.52 -6.25
N ALA A 14 -13.33 18.39 -5.12
CA ALA A 14 -12.81 18.82 -3.83
C ALA A 14 -11.57 18.02 -3.39
N VAL A 15 -11.54 16.71 -3.62
CA VAL A 15 -10.37 15.86 -3.32
C VAL A 15 -9.16 16.29 -4.17
N LEU A 16 -9.37 16.57 -5.47
CA LEU A 16 -8.31 17.03 -6.38
C LEU A 16 -7.78 18.43 -5.99
N PHE A 17 -8.66 19.35 -5.59
CA PHE A 17 -8.27 20.69 -5.11
C PHE A 17 -7.47 20.64 -3.80
N VAL A 18 -7.80 19.73 -2.88
CA VAL A 18 -7.08 19.58 -1.61
C VAL A 18 -5.71 18.93 -1.82
N SER A 19 -5.55 17.99 -2.76
CA SER A 19 -4.24 17.40 -3.09
C SER A 19 -3.28 18.36 -3.77
N ALA A 20 -3.77 19.40 -4.45
CA ALA A 20 -2.93 20.39 -5.14
C ALA A 20 -2.34 21.47 -4.20
N SER A 21 -2.77 21.53 -2.94
CA SER A 21 -2.34 22.56 -1.98
C SER A 21 -1.36 22.07 -0.91
N VAL A 22 -0.98 20.79 -0.93
CA VAL A 22 0.02 20.21 -0.02
C VAL A 22 1.30 19.92 -0.80
N ALA A 23 1.98 20.99 -1.26
CA ALA A 23 3.34 20.90 -1.78
C ALA A 23 4.31 21.07 -0.59
N GLY A 24 4.72 19.95 0.01
CA GLY A 24 5.87 19.89 0.90
C GLY A 24 7.11 19.58 0.08
N GLU A 25 8.08 20.49 0.09
CA GLU A 25 9.36 20.41 -0.62
C GLU A 25 10.25 19.28 -0.04
N ASP A 26 10.23 18.07 -0.61
CA ASP A 26 11.33 17.09 -0.48
C ASP A 26 12.00 16.90 -1.86
N PRO A 27 13.28 17.30 -2.02
CA PRO A 27 13.99 17.26 -3.30
C PRO A 27 14.23 15.85 -3.87
N ARG A 28 13.87 14.77 -3.14
CA ARG A 28 13.96 13.39 -3.65
C ARG A 28 12.73 12.94 -4.46
N TYR A 29 11.66 13.74 -4.51
CA TYR A 29 10.42 13.47 -5.27
C TYR A 29 10.30 14.31 -6.55
N ASN A 30 11.41 14.60 -7.22
CA ASN A 30 11.46 15.51 -8.39
C ASN A 30 10.99 14.89 -9.73
N ARG A 31 9.97 14.02 -9.72
CA ARG A 31 9.29 13.57 -10.96
C ARG A 31 7.95 14.25 -11.22
N PHE A 32 7.40 14.93 -10.21
CA PHE A 32 6.18 15.75 -10.34
C PHE A 32 6.48 17.20 -9.96
N ARG A 33 7.28 17.88 -10.80
CA ARG A 33 7.37 19.35 -10.75
C ARG A 33 6.10 19.93 -11.37
N TRP A 34 5.20 20.42 -10.52
CA TRP A 34 4.07 21.25 -10.95
C TRP A 34 4.57 22.58 -11.57
N ASP A 35 5.80 22.99 -11.26
CA ASP A 35 6.39 24.24 -11.71
C ASP A 35 6.80 24.25 -13.19
N ASP A 36 6.93 23.06 -13.82
CA ASP A 36 7.16 22.95 -15.26
C ASP A 36 5.84 22.86 -16.06
N GLN A 37 4.67 22.99 -15.40
CA GLN A 37 3.33 23.02 -16.02
C GLN A 37 2.98 24.35 -16.71
N ALA A 38 3.90 24.97 -17.42
CA ALA A 38 3.62 26.18 -18.19
C ALA A 38 2.71 25.96 -19.42
N ALA A 39 2.04 24.81 -19.56
CA ALA A 39 1.28 24.49 -20.78
C ALA A 39 -0.09 23.82 -20.58
N LEU A 40 -0.66 23.76 -19.38
CA LEU A 40 -2.05 23.31 -19.18
C LEU A 40 -2.85 24.36 -18.44
N SER A 41 -3.96 24.80 -19.05
CA SER A 41 -4.98 25.46 -18.25
C SER A 41 -5.60 24.41 -17.33
N LYS A 42 -5.87 24.77 -16.07
CA LYS A 42 -6.60 23.90 -15.13
C LYS A 42 -7.94 23.42 -15.72
N ASP A 43 -8.49 24.19 -16.66
CA ASP A 43 -9.75 23.94 -17.34
C ASP A 43 -9.67 22.73 -18.29
N ASP A 44 -8.53 22.48 -18.94
CA ASP A 44 -8.34 21.34 -19.85
C ASP A 44 -8.34 19.99 -19.10
N VAL A 45 -7.71 19.96 -17.92
CA VAL A 45 -7.68 18.76 -17.04
C VAL A 45 -9.08 18.47 -16.51
N ILE A 46 -9.82 19.51 -16.11
CA ILE A 46 -11.19 19.38 -15.62
C ILE A 46 -12.10 18.84 -16.73
N LEU A 47 -12.02 19.39 -17.95
CA LEU A 47 -12.82 18.93 -19.08
C LEU A 47 -12.52 17.47 -19.46
N CYS A 48 -11.26 17.06 -19.43
CA CYS A 48 -10.90 15.66 -19.69
C CYS A 48 -11.44 14.70 -18.61
N ILE A 49 -11.32 15.06 -17.32
CA ILE A 49 -11.88 14.25 -16.24
C ILE A 49 -13.40 14.16 -16.37
N MET A 50 -14.07 15.26 -16.73
CA MET A 50 -15.51 15.27 -16.98
C MET A 50 -15.90 14.37 -18.17
N ASP A 51 -15.09 14.32 -19.23
CA ASP A 51 -15.30 13.43 -20.37
C ASP A 51 -15.16 11.95 -19.97
N ALA A 52 -14.12 11.59 -19.21
CA ALA A 52 -13.92 10.25 -18.66
C ALA A 52 -15.08 9.82 -17.74
N VAL A 53 -15.58 10.72 -16.88
CA VAL A 53 -16.75 10.47 -16.04
C VAL A 53 -18.00 10.26 -16.90
N SER A 54 -18.18 11.07 -17.94
CA SER A 54 -19.38 11.04 -18.79
C SER A 54 -19.43 9.85 -19.75
N SER A 55 -18.27 9.34 -20.15
CA SER A 55 -18.11 8.13 -20.96
C SER A 55 -18.22 6.84 -20.14
N GLY A 56 -18.30 6.95 -18.81
CA GLY A 56 -18.41 5.81 -17.90
C GLY A 56 -17.08 5.13 -17.57
N ASP A 57 -15.96 5.66 -18.06
CA ASP A 57 -14.62 5.17 -17.79
C ASP A 57 -13.99 5.92 -16.61
N LEU A 58 -14.50 5.62 -15.41
CA LEU A 58 -13.97 6.11 -14.13
C LEU A 58 -12.81 5.25 -13.61
N SER A 59 -11.99 4.70 -14.50
CA SER A 59 -10.75 4.06 -14.08
C SER A 59 -9.71 5.11 -13.67
N MET A 60 -8.86 4.78 -12.69
CA MET A 60 -7.74 5.64 -12.30
C MET A 60 -6.82 5.95 -13.50
N ILE A 61 -6.71 5.00 -14.44
CA ILE A 61 -5.97 5.17 -15.70
C ILE A 61 -6.55 6.33 -16.52
N SER A 62 -7.86 6.43 -16.66
CA SER A 62 -8.51 7.46 -17.46
C SER A 62 -8.45 8.84 -16.80
N VAL A 63 -8.45 8.92 -15.46
CA VAL A 63 -8.15 10.15 -14.73
C VAL A 63 -6.68 10.56 -14.91
N LEU A 64 -5.75 9.60 -14.86
CA LEU A 64 -4.32 9.88 -15.05
C LEU A 64 -4.00 10.34 -16.47
N LYS A 65 -4.65 9.82 -17.50
CA LYS A 65 -4.53 10.30 -18.90
C LYS A 65 -4.84 11.80 -19.05
N CYS A 66 -5.70 12.35 -18.20
CA CYS A 66 -6.05 13.77 -18.22
C CYS A 66 -4.97 14.69 -17.64
N ILE A 67 -4.05 14.14 -16.86
CA ILE A 67 -2.89 14.84 -16.33
C ILE A 67 -1.75 14.58 -17.32
N LYS A 68 -1.21 15.64 -17.96
CA LYS A 68 -0.29 15.59 -19.11
C LYS A 68 0.94 14.68 -19.00
N THR A 69 1.24 14.13 -17.83
CA THR A 69 2.26 13.10 -17.60
C THR A 69 2.04 11.78 -18.35
N PHE A 70 0.91 11.59 -19.05
CA PHE A 70 0.60 10.37 -19.80
C PHE A 70 0.10 10.62 -21.24
N GLN A 71 0.43 11.77 -21.82
CA GLN A 71 -0.01 12.13 -23.19
C GLN A 71 0.76 11.41 -24.31
N ASP A 72 1.90 10.77 -24.04
CA ASP A 72 2.57 9.93 -25.03
C ASP A 72 1.96 8.51 -25.00
N PRO A 73 1.36 8.01 -26.09
CA PRO A 73 0.94 6.60 -26.18
C PRO A 73 2.12 5.60 -26.07
N ASN A 74 3.36 6.08 -26.12
CA ASN A 74 4.58 5.32 -25.86
C ASN A 74 5.15 5.53 -24.44
N ASP A 75 4.55 6.40 -23.61
CA ASP A 75 4.95 6.49 -22.21
C ASP A 75 4.55 5.18 -21.51
N PRO A 76 5.49 4.49 -20.86
CA PRO A 76 5.21 3.21 -20.22
C PRO A 76 4.11 3.41 -19.18
N ILE A 77 3.11 2.51 -19.20
CA ILE A 77 2.07 2.43 -18.18
C ILE A 77 2.76 2.52 -16.82
N PRO A 78 2.30 3.38 -15.90
CA PRO A 78 2.94 3.59 -14.61
C PRO A 78 3.17 2.25 -13.91
N ASP A 79 4.43 1.95 -13.66
CA ASP A 79 4.85 0.65 -13.16
C ASP A 79 4.64 0.56 -11.65
N GLY A 80 3.65 -0.23 -11.26
CA GLY A 80 3.35 -0.56 -9.88
C GLY A 80 4.51 -1.25 -9.16
N LEU A 81 5.47 -1.83 -9.89
CA LEU A 81 6.62 -2.54 -9.32
C LEU A 81 7.49 -1.68 -8.40
N ASN A 82 7.48 -0.36 -8.56
CA ASN A 82 8.23 0.53 -7.67
C ASN A 82 7.53 0.81 -6.33
N ASN A 83 6.36 0.21 -6.09
CA ASN A 83 5.57 0.34 -4.88
C ASN A 83 5.46 -1.02 -4.20
N TYR A 84 6.31 -1.24 -3.20
CA TYR A 84 6.39 -2.49 -2.46
C TYR A 84 6.54 -2.27 -0.96
N ILE A 85 6.14 -3.29 -0.21
CA ILE A 85 6.48 -3.47 1.20
C ILE A 85 7.11 -4.85 1.38
N HIS A 86 8.35 -4.85 1.87
CA HIS A 86 9.07 -6.06 2.23
C HIS A 86 8.93 -6.32 3.73
N PHE A 87 8.42 -7.49 4.11
CA PHE A 87 8.22 -7.87 5.49
C PHE A 87 9.32 -8.79 5.98
N LYS A 88 9.78 -8.52 7.20
CA LYS A 88 10.68 -9.39 7.97
C LYS A 88 10.04 -9.67 9.32
N VAL A 89 9.43 -10.84 9.49
CA VAL A 89 8.73 -11.20 10.72
C VAL A 89 9.57 -12.15 11.56
N GLN A 90 9.69 -11.90 12.86
CA GLN A 90 10.49 -12.70 13.78
C GLN A 90 9.84 -12.78 15.17
N ASN A 91 10.12 -13.87 15.88
CA ASN A 91 9.84 -13.95 17.31
C ASN A 91 10.93 -13.23 18.10
N GLY A 92 10.52 -12.39 19.04
CA GLY A 92 11.42 -11.83 20.05
C GLY A 92 11.76 -12.87 21.12
N ASP A 93 12.81 -12.60 21.91
CA ASP A 93 13.41 -13.56 22.86
C ASP A 93 12.43 -14.19 23.87
N SER A 94 11.31 -13.53 24.13
CA SER A 94 10.25 -13.99 25.02
C SER A 94 9.36 -15.11 24.46
N ILE A 95 9.46 -15.42 23.17
CA ILE A 95 8.69 -16.49 22.51
C ILE A 95 9.69 -17.57 22.09
N SER A 96 9.51 -18.78 22.61
CA SER A 96 10.41 -19.90 22.35
C SER A 96 9.90 -20.83 21.24
N GLU A 97 8.63 -20.68 20.92
CA GLU A 97 7.86 -21.50 20.01
C GLU A 97 7.98 -20.98 18.56
N THR A 98 7.56 -21.82 17.61
CA THR A 98 7.61 -21.51 16.17
C THR A 98 6.39 -20.69 15.78
N GLY A 99 6.67 -19.52 15.20
CA GLY A 99 5.67 -18.67 14.59
C GLY A 99 5.40 -19.08 13.14
N THR A 100 4.22 -18.71 12.62
CA THR A 100 3.82 -19.00 11.24
C THR A 100 2.99 -17.86 10.65
N ILE A 101 3.23 -17.53 9.39
CA ILE A 101 2.40 -16.58 8.63
C ILE A 101 1.18 -17.31 8.05
N MET A 102 -0.02 -16.79 8.27
CA MET A 102 -1.28 -17.42 7.86
C MET A 102 -2.28 -16.37 7.36
N ASN A 103 -3.37 -16.84 6.73
CA ASN A 103 -4.47 -16.02 6.23
C ASN A 103 -4.04 -14.79 5.40
N ALA A 104 -2.91 -14.91 4.69
CA ALA A 104 -2.39 -13.86 3.85
C ALA A 104 -3.26 -13.69 2.59
N ASP A 105 -3.76 -12.48 2.40
CA ASP A 105 -4.61 -12.10 1.28
C ASP A 105 -4.20 -10.72 0.72
N LEU A 106 -4.44 -10.52 -0.58
CA LEU A 106 -4.17 -9.25 -1.25
C LEU A 106 -5.44 -8.75 -1.92
N THR A 107 -5.83 -7.53 -1.57
CA THR A 107 -6.80 -6.76 -2.36
C THR A 107 -6.15 -6.22 -3.62
N TRP A 108 -4.89 -5.79 -3.54
CA TRP A 108 -4.11 -5.25 -4.66
C TRP A 108 -2.66 -5.74 -4.62
N GLY A 109 -2.05 -5.86 -5.81
CA GLY A 109 -0.66 -6.28 -5.96
C GLY A 109 -0.50 -7.79 -6.11
N LYS A 110 0.72 -8.26 -5.92
CA LYS A 110 1.14 -9.67 -5.96
C LYS A 110 2.14 -9.95 -4.83
N TRP A 111 2.22 -11.21 -4.41
CA TRP A 111 3.22 -11.67 -3.45
C TRP A 111 4.51 -12.05 -4.15
N GLN A 112 5.64 -11.81 -3.47
CA GLN A 112 6.95 -12.29 -3.87
C GLN A 112 7.71 -12.89 -2.68
N GLN A 113 8.49 -13.93 -2.97
CA GLN A 113 9.46 -14.52 -2.07
C GLN A 113 10.75 -14.81 -2.86
N ASP A 114 11.90 -14.40 -2.31
CA ASP A 114 13.20 -14.49 -2.99
C ASP A 114 13.17 -13.93 -4.43
N ASP A 115 12.56 -12.76 -4.58
CA ASP A 115 12.36 -12.03 -5.84
C ASP A 115 11.57 -12.79 -6.92
N LYS A 116 10.81 -13.82 -6.52
CA LYS A 116 9.93 -14.60 -7.40
C LYS A 116 8.48 -14.43 -7.01
N ASP A 117 7.62 -14.28 -8.00
CA ASP A 117 6.17 -14.23 -7.81
C ASP A 117 5.68 -15.57 -7.22
N VAL A 118 4.86 -15.49 -6.18
CA VAL A 118 4.23 -16.64 -5.51
C VAL A 118 2.74 -16.40 -5.35
N ASP A 119 1.96 -17.49 -5.32
CA ASP A 119 0.50 -17.37 -5.15
C ASP A 119 0.12 -16.94 -3.73
N SER A 120 0.94 -17.29 -2.73
CA SER A 120 0.68 -17.00 -1.32
C SER A 120 1.97 -17.03 -0.50
N VAL A 121 1.93 -16.35 0.65
CA VAL A 121 2.99 -16.34 1.68
C VAL A 121 2.57 -17.09 2.95
N ASN A 122 1.48 -17.87 2.86
CA ASN A 122 1.00 -18.71 3.97
C ASN A 122 1.97 -19.86 4.28
N ASN A 123 1.97 -20.27 5.55
CA ASN A 123 2.81 -21.33 6.12
C ASN A 123 4.32 -21.03 6.13
N ILE A 124 4.72 -19.75 6.02
CA ILE A 124 6.12 -19.38 6.24
C ILE A 124 6.40 -19.44 7.75
N GLU A 125 7.23 -20.40 8.15
CA GLU A 125 7.67 -20.57 9.54
C GLU A 125 8.86 -19.68 9.89
N PHE A 126 8.82 -19.12 11.10
CA PHE A 126 9.85 -18.29 11.68
C PHE A 126 10.00 -18.56 13.18
N ASP A 127 11.13 -18.14 13.75
CA ASP A 127 11.42 -18.27 15.17
C ASP A 127 12.37 -17.15 15.62
N THR A 128 13.03 -17.30 16.77
CA THR A 128 13.98 -16.32 17.32
C THR A 128 15.29 -16.23 16.54
N LYS A 129 15.59 -17.17 15.64
CA LYS A 129 16.84 -17.24 14.85
C LYS A 129 16.60 -17.06 13.35
N LYS A 130 15.41 -17.39 12.87
CA LYS A 130 15.02 -17.37 11.46
C LYS A 130 13.82 -16.44 11.29
N ARG A 131 13.96 -15.51 10.34
CA ARG A 131 12.89 -14.57 9.96
C ARG A 131 12.04 -15.15 8.83
N ALA A 132 10.73 -14.92 8.87
CA ALA A 132 9.90 -15.00 7.67
C ALA A 132 10.18 -13.75 6.83
N GLN A 133 10.44 -13.95 5.53
CA GLN A 133 10.74 -12.87 4.60
C GLN A 133 9.90 -13.04 3.33
N PHE A 134 9.17 -11.98 2.98
CA PHE A 134 8.29 -11.94 1.81
C PHE A 134 7.95 -10.48 1.47
N THR A 135 7.46 -10.25 0.25
CA THR A 135 7.17 -8.91 -0.26
C THR A 135 5.77 -8.86 -0.87
N ALA A 136 5.03 -7.80 -0.60
CA ALA A 136 3.88 -7.42 -1.41
C ALA A 136 4.29 -6.28 -2.34
N ILE A 137 4.00 -6.40 -3.63
CA ILE A 137 4.41 -5.45 -4.67
C ILE A 137 3.25 -5.16 -5.62
N GLY A 138 3.24 -3.97 -6.22
CA GLY A 138 2.34 -3.67 -7.32
C GLY A 138 2.50 -4.64 -8.51
N ARG A 139 1.50 -4.65 -9.40
CA ARG A 139 1.55 -5.47 -10.62
C ARG A 139 2.12 -4.66 -11.78
N ASP A 140 2.89 -5.34 -12.61
CA ASP A 140 3.40 -4.83 -13.88
C ASP A 140 2.24 -4.27 -14.72
N MET A 141 2.47 -3.12 -15.34
CA MET A 141 1.47 -2.45 -16.20
C MET A 141 0.13 -2.16 -15.49
N SER A 142 0.12 -2.04 -14.17
CA SER A 142 -1.03 -1.64 -13.36
C SER A 142 -0.64 -0.47 -12.47
N PRO A 143 -1.40 0.65 -12.46
CA PRO A 143 -1.20 1.76 -11.52
C PRO A 143 -1.70 1.39 -10.11
N SER A 144 -1.34 0.21 -9.64
CA SER A 144 -1.68 -0.31 -8.31
C SER A 144 -0.40 -0.57 -7.56
N GLY A 145 -0.33 -0.13 -6.31
CA GLY A 145 0.68 -0.62 -5.38
C GLY A 145 0.23 -1.95 -4.75
N ALA A 146 0.51 -2.14 -3.47
CA ALA A 146 0.19 -3.38 -2.75
C ALA A 146 -0.72 -3.10 -1.55
N GLU A 147 -1.80 -3.85 -1.42
CA GLU A 147 -2.73 -3.73 -0.30
C GLU A 147 -3.26 -5.10 0.07
N GLY A 148 -3.28 -5.39 1.36
CA GLY A 148 -3.77 -6.67 1.87
C GLY A 148 -3.52 -6.82 3.35
N SER A 149 -3.61 -8.06 3.79
CA SER A 149 -3.39 -8.42 5.19
C SER A 149 -2.77 -9.80 5.33
N PHE A 150 -2.25 -10.10 6.51
CA PHE A 150 -1.86 -11.43 6.93
C PHE A 150 -1.91 -11.55 8.45
N GLU A 151 -2.09 -12.77 8.93
CA GLU A 151 -2.07 -13.06 10.36
C GLU A 151 -0.73 -13.70 10.77
N ILE A 152 -0.32 -13.38 11.98
CA ILE A 152 0.82 -13.98 12.66
C ILE A 152 0.29 -14.98 13.67
N TYR A 153 0.71 -16.23 13.53
CA TYR A 153 0.33 -17.33 14.41
C TYR A 153 1.51 -17.74 15.29
N GLU A 154 1.19 -18.17 16.51
CA GLU A 154 2.12 -18.80 17.43
C GLU A 154 1.54 -20.13 17.93
N ASN A 155 2.28 -21.22 17.77
CA ASN A 155 1.83 -22.58 18.09
C ASN A 155 0.41 -22.90 17.55
N GLY A 156 0.16 -22.53 16.29
CA GLY A 156 -1.11 -22.77 15.59
C GLY A 156 -2.28 -21.88 16.04
N LYS A 157 -2.05 -20.83 16.82
CA LYS A 157 -3.08 -19.85 17.22
C LYS A 157 -2.74 -18.44 16.73
N PRO A 158 -3.73 -17.67 16.24
CA PRO A 158 -3.48 -16.30 15.82
C PRO A 158 -3.13 -15.42 17.02
N ILE A 159 -2.09 -14.60 16.89
CA ILE A 159 -1.65 -13.64 17.91
C ILE A 159 -1.75 -12.19 17.43
N ALA A 160 -1.64 -11.94 16.14
CA ALA A 160 -1.81 -10.62 15.53
C ALA A 160 -2.32 -10.72 14.09
N ASP A 161 -3.02 -9.67 13.65
CA ASP A 161 -3.42 -9.42 12.28
C ASP A 161 -2.72 -8.16 11.78
N VAL A 162 -2.18 -8.19 10.57
CA VAL A 162 -1.37 -7.12 9.99
C VAL A 162 -2.05 -6.63 8.72
N ASP A 163 -2.58 -5.42 8.76
CA ASP A 163 -3.13 -4.73 7.60
C ASP A 163 -2.11 -3.75 7.02
N PHE A 164 -1.96 -3.74 5.70
CA PHE A 164 -1.06 -2.81 5.02
C PHE A 164 -1.63 -2.28 3.71
N SER A 165 -1.20 -1.08 3.34
CA SER A 165 -1.51 -0.45 2.06
C SER A 165 -0.35 0.44 1.65
N VAL A 166 0.31 0.10 0.56
CA VAL A 166 1.31 0.89 -0.15
C VAL A 166 0.68 1.28 -1.48
N PRO A 167 -0.02 2.43 -1.57
CA PRO A 167 -0.72 2.80 -2.78
C PRO A 167 0.28 3.21 -3.87
N PHE A 168 -0.16 3.17 -5.14
CA PHE A 168 0.64 3.69 -6.26
C PHE A 168 0.94 5.19 -6.11
N MET A 169 -0.02 5.94 -5.57
CA MET A 169 0.13 7.32 -5.14
C MET A 169 -0.58 7.51 -3.81
N GLY A 170 0.08 8.15 -2.85
CA GLY A 170 -0.50 8.48 -1.56
C GLY A 170 0.43 8.12 -0.41
N VAL A 171 -0.20 7.90 0.75
CA VAL A 171 0.49 7.64 2.01
C VAL A 171 0.34 6.16 2.36
N ASN A 172 1.47 5.53 2.68
CA ASN A 172 1.51 4.17 3.16
C ASN A 172 0.76 4.04 4.49
N ARG A 173 0.16 2.87 4.72
CA ARG A 173 -0.49 2.51 5.97
C ARG A 173 -0.01 1.14 6.39
N LEU A 174 0.22 0.99 7.68
CA LEU A 174 0.46 -0.28 8.35
C LEU A 174 -0.28 -0.23 9.68
N LYS A 175 -0.99 -1.32 10.00
CA LYS A 175 -1.61 -1.51 11.31
C LYS A 175 -1.36 -2.94 11.76
N ILE A 176 -1.01 -3.08 13.03
CA ILE A 176 -0.86 -4.37 13.68
C ILE A 176 -1.93 -4.45 14.77
N HIS A 177 -2.87 -5.36 14.58
CA HIS A 177 -3.99 -5.63 15.46
C HIS A 177 -3.65 -6.83 16.35
N ALA A 178 -3.50 -6.62 17.65
CA ALA A 178 -3.31 -7.72 18.59
C ALA A 178 -4.59 -8.57 18.68
N LEU A 179 -4.49 -9.85 18.34
CA LEU A 179 -5.58 -10.83 18.44
C LEU A 179 -5.52 -11.60 19.78
N ASP A 180 -4.32 -11.71 20.36
CA ASP A 180 -4.11 -12.24 21.71
C ASP A 180 -3.41 -11.20 22.59
N SER A 181 -4.10 -10.74 23.63
CA SER A 181 -3.61 -9.73 24.59
C SER A 181 -2.36 -10.15 25.37
N ARG A 182 -1.95 -11.41 25.30
CA ARG A 182 -0.69 -11.92 25.88
C ARG A 182 0.51 -11.66 24.98
N TYR A 183 0.29 -11.14 23.79
CA TYR A 183 1.34 -10.84 22.82
C TYR A 183 1.31 -9.36 22.45
N LEU A 184 2.49 -8.83 22.13
CA LEU A 184 2.69 -7.50 21.56
C LEU A 184 3.61 -7.65 20.37
N CYS A 185 3.15 -7.24 19.20
CA CYS A 185 3.97 -7.18 17.99
C CYS A 185 4.26 -5.73 17.67
N GLU A 186 5.55 -5.41 17.53
CA GLU A 186 6.04 -4.06 17.24
C GLU A 186 6.64 -4.03 15.84
N ASP A 187 6.45 -2.91 15.14
CA ASP A 187 7.07 -2.67 13.84
C ASP A 187 8.29 -1.73 13.94
N ALA A 188 9.23 -1.94 13.04
CA ALA A 188 10.34 -1.03 12.77
C ALA A 188 10.51 -0.86 11.25
N GLY A 189 10.93 0.34 10.83
CA GLY A 189 11.19 0.63 9.41
C GLY A 189 9.97 1.08 8.61
N PHE A 190 8.81 1.28 9.26
CA PHE A 190 7.67 1.90 8.61
C PHE A 190 7.98 3.33 8.14
N ASN A 191 7.55 3.64 6.92
CA ASN A 191 7.62 4.98 6.33
C ASN A 191 6.32 5.29 5.61
N VAL A 192 5.85 6.53 5.76
CA VAL A 192 4.63 7.07 5.13
C VAL A 192 4.75 7.20 3.60
N GLY A 193 5.96 7.20 3.04
CA GLY A 193 6.18 7.38 1.60
C GLY A 193 7.14 6.37 1.00
N GLY A 194 6.98 6.15 -0.31
CA GLY A 194 7.82 5.27 -1.11
C GLY A 194 7.69 3.80 -0.73
N SER A 195 8.59 2.99 -1.29
CA SER A 195 8.70 1.59 -0.91
C SER A 195 9.46 1.42 0.39
N LEU A 196 9.13 0.37 1.15
CA LEU A 196 9.63 0.19 2.51
C LEU A 196 9.95 -1.25 2.86
N THR A 197 10.78 -1.42 3.89
CA THR A 197 11.00 -2.68 4.56
C THR A 197 10.55 -2.54 6.00
N VAL A 198 9.64 -3.40 6.43
CA VAL A 198 9.10 -3.42 7.78
C VAL A 198 9.58 -4.68 8.47
N GLU A 199 10.27 -4.50 9.60
CA GLU A 199 10.57 -5.58 10.53
C GLU A 199 9.45 -5.64 11.58
N ILE A 200 8.84 -6.81 11.77
CA ILE A 200 7.84 -7.04 12.81
C ILE A 200 8.42 -8.04 13.80
N VAL A 201 8.49 -7.65 15.07
CA VAL A 201 8.95 -8.52 16.15
C VAL A 201 7.84 -8.70 17.16
N CYS A 202 7.46 -9.95 17.40
CA CYS A 202 6.42 -10.31 18.36
C CYS A 202 7.03 -10.76 19.70
N HIS A 203 6.47 -10.27 20.79
CA HIS A 203 6.88 -10.55 22.16
C HIS A 203 5.71 -11.12 22.96
N LYS A 204 6.02 -12.02 23.90
CA LYS A 204 5.05 -12.52 24.89
C LYS A 204 5.12 -11.62 26.12
N LEU A 205 3.98 -11.03 26.46
CA LEU A 205 3.81 -10.26 27.68
C LEU A 205 3.75 -11.22 28.87
N ALA A 206 4.43 -10.89 29.96
CA ALA A 206 4.39 -11.70 31.17
C ALA A 206 2.94 -11.84 31.66
N ASP A 207 2.53 -13.07 32.00
CA ASP A 207 1.24 -13.30 32.64
C ASP A 207 1.16 -12.43 33.90
N LYS A 208 0.17 -11.52 33.95
CA LYS A 208 -0.14 -10.82 35.20
C LYS A 208 -0.52 -11.89 36.23
N LYS A 209 0.40 -12.21 37.14
CA LYS A 209 0.08 -12.97 38.35
C LYS A 209 -1.08 -12.23 39.03
N LYS A 210 -2.27 -12.83 38.98
CA LYS A 210 -3.41 -12.42 39.79
C LYS A 210 -3.19 -12.85 41.23
#